data_AF-A0A9E4ZU17-F1
#
_entry.id   AF-A0A9E4ZU17-F1
#
_cell.length_a   1.000
_cell.length_b   1.000
_cell.length_c   1.000
_cell.angle_alpha   90.00
_cell.angle_beta   90.00
_cell.angle_gamma   90.00
#
_symmetry.space_group_name_H-M   'P 1'
#
loop_
_entity.id
_entity.type
_entity.pdbx_description
1 polymer ?
#
loop_
_entity_poly.entity_id
_entity_poly.type
_entity_poly.pdbx_seq_one_letter_code
_entity_poly.pdbx_strand_id
1 'polypeptide(L)'
;MVKILVDLARSPHVSLSRQDAIRLLSELASIRFTRDLEEALRIVRNFEEYLRYSRRKFEEYINIPKDPRDVLAGRVFIHRVRLFVENSEEMVEIVFDRRVSLDVITSVLRNLGFSEIVVEEQKV
;
A
#
# COMPACT_ATOMS: atom_id res chain seq x y z
N MET A 1 -1.02 -17.00 3.73
CA MET A 1 -2.10 -16.42 2.91
C MET A 1 -2.07 -14.90 2.98
N VAL A 2 -2.04 -14.21 1.84
CA VAL A 2 -2.21 -12.76 1.71
C VAL A 2 -3.54 -12.48 1.04
N LYS A 3 -4.31 -11.53 1.56
CA LYS A 3 -5.61 -11.14 1.00
C LYS A 3 -5.48 -9.78 0.32
N ILE A 4 -5.96 -9.72 -0.92
CA ILE A 4 -6.18 -8.47 -1.64
C ILE A 4 -7.67 -8.18 -1.59
N LEU A 5 -8.06 -7.13 -0.88
CA LEU A 5 -9.44 -6.65 -0.86
C LEU A 5 -9.61 -5.59 -1.94
N VAL A 6 -10.63 -5.71 -2.78
CA VAL A 6 -11.03 -4.66 -3.73
C VAL A 6 -12.22 -3.93 -3.13
N ASP A 7 -12.04 -2.65 -2.81
CA ASP A 7 -13.09 -1.83 -2.20
C ASP A 7 -14.21 -1.47 -3.21
N LEU A 8 -15.28 -0.83 -2.72
CA LEU A 8 -16.38 -0.37 -3.57
C LEU A 8 -15.95 0.68 -4.62
N ALA A 9 -14.84 1.39 -4.38
CA ALA A 9 -14.24 2.32 -5.33
C ALA A 9 -13.28 1.65 -6.34
N ARG A 10 -13.20 0.31 -6.32
CA ARG A 10 -12.32 -0.54 -7.12
C ARG A 10 -10.83 -0.31 -6.86
N SER A 11 -10.48 0.18 -5.68
CA SER A 11 -9.09 0.30 -5.24
C SER A 11 -8.67 -1.04 -4.62
N PRO A 12 -7.54 -1.62 -5.03
CA PRO A 12 -6.95 -2.77 -4.34
C PRO A 12 -6.35 -2.36 -2.99
N HIS A 13 -6.50 -3.22 -1.98
CA HIS A 13 -5.96 -3.06 -0.63
C HIS A 13 -5.17 -4.30 -0.26
N VAL A 14 -3.99 -4.11 0.33
CA VAL A 14 -3.15 -5.20 0.81
C VAL A 14 -2.64 -4.85 2.21
N SER A 15 -2.90 -5.74 3.17
CA SER A 15 -2.39 -5.62 4.54
C SER A 15 -1.24 -6.59 4.77
N LEU A 16 -0.11 -6.06 5.22
CA LEU A 16 1.14 -6.80 5.42
C LEU A 16 1.85 -6.33 6.69
N SER A 17 2.78 -7.14 7.20
CA SER A 17 3.75 -6.67 8.19
C SER A 17 4.53 -5.47 7.62
N ARG A 18 5.03 -4.59 8.49
CA ARG A 18 5.85 -3.44 8.07
C ARG A 18 7.01 -3.88 7.17
N GLN A 19 7.69 -4.97 7.53
CA GLN A 19 8.83 -5.47 6.75
C GLN A 19 8.40 -5.90 5.34
N ASP A 20 7.28 -6.58 5.23
CA ASP A 20 6.74 -7.05 3.94
C ASP A 20 6.19 -5.92 3.09
N ALA A 21 5.57 -4.92 3.71
CA ALA A 21 5.17 -3.69 3.05
C ALA A 21 6.38 -2.93 2.47
N ILE A 22 7.50 -2.85 3.20
CA ILE A 22 8.75 -2.26 2.68
C ILE A 22 9.24 -3.05 1.47
N ARG A 23 9.23 -4.39 1.53
CA ARG A 23 9.65 -5.25 0.41
C ARG A 23 8.77 -5.02 -0.82
N LEU A 24 7.45 -5.03 -0.64
CA LEU A 24 6.47 -4.80 -1.71
C LEU A 24 6.64 -3.42 -2.37
N LEU A 25 6.70 -2.36 -1.58
CA LEU A 25 6.86 -1.00 -2.12
C LEU A 25 8.22 -0.82 -2.81
N SER A 26 9.28 -1.46 -2.29
CA SER A 26 10.62 -1.40 -2.90
C SER A 26 10.66 -2.12 -4.25
N GLU A 27 10.00 -3.27 -4.36
CA GLU A 27 9.92 -4.04 -5.61
C GLU A 27 9.02 -3.32 -6.65
N LEU A 28 7.93 -2.66 -6.22
CA LEU A 28 7.16 -1.81 -7.11
C LEU A 28 7.98 -0.61 -7.63
N ALA A 29 8.79 -0.01 -6.76
CA ALA A 29 9.67 1.10 -7.12
C ALA A 29 10.80 0.68 -8.09
N SER A 30 11.23 -0.58 -8.07
CA SER A 30 12.21 -1.12 -9.01
C SER A 30 11.63 -1.27 -10.43
N ILE A 31 10.32 -1.57 -10.55
CA ILE A 31 9.59 -1.62 -11.82
C ILE A 31 9.42 -0.21 -12.40
N ARG A 32 8.97 0.73 -11.55
CA ARG A 32 8.85 2.14 -11.92
C ARG A 32 8.92 3.01 -10.69
N PHE A 33 9.93 3.86 -10.64
CA PHE A 33 10.03 4.87 -9.61
C PHE A 33 8.99 5.97 -9.81
N THR A 34 8.19 6.24 -8.78
CA THR A 34 7.25 7.36 -8.72
C THR A 34 7.31 8.01 -7.33
N ARG A 35 6.95 9.30 -7.24
CA ARG A 35 7.01 10.05 -5.99
C ARG A 35 6.15 9.42 -4.88
N ASP A 36 5.01 8.84 -5.24
CA ASP A 36 4.13 8.21 -4.28
C ASP A 36 4.72 6.92 -3.69
N LEU A 37 5.48 6.13 -4.48
CA LEU A 37 6.19 4.97 -3.96
C LEU A 37 7.33 5.39 -3.01
N GLU A 38 8.08 6.43 -3.37
CA GLU A 38 9.12 6.99 -2.51
C GLU A 38 8.56 7.48 -1.16
N GLU A 39 7.47 8.26 -1.20
CA GLU A 39 6.83 8.79 0.01
C GLU A 39 6.19 7.68 0.86
N ALA A 40 5.54 6.70 0.22
CA ALA A 40 5.01 5.54 0.94
C ALA A 40 6.12 4.76 1.64
N LEU A 41 7.26 4.51 0.98
CA LEU A 41 8.43 3.87 1.59
C LEU A 41 8.96 4.69 2.76
N ARG A 42 9.08 6.01 2.61
CA ARG A 42 9.54 6.91 3.69
C ARG A 42 8.62 6.85 4.89
N ILE A 43 7.31 6.85 4.69
CA ILE A 43 6.30 6.76 5.76
C ILE A 43 6.41 5.41 6.47
N VAL A 44 6.41 4.30 5.72
CA VAL A 44 6.47 2.95 6.30
C VAL A 44 7.79 2.69 7.03
N ARG A 45 8.92 3.23 6.53
CA ARG A 45 10.21 3.15 7.22
C ARG A 45 10.22 3.94 8.53
N ASN A 46 9.45 5.02 8.65
CA ASN A 46 9.32 5.83 9.86
C ASN A 46 8.00 5.54 10.59
N PHE A 47 7.63 4.27 10.65
CA PHE A 47 6.33 3.77 11.10
C PHE A 47 5.82 4.43 12.38
N GLU A 48 6.61 4.39 13.46
CA GLU A 48 6.17 4.88 14.76
C GLU A 48 5.87 6.38 14.77
N GLU A 49 6.69 7.18 14.08
CA GLU A 49 6.51 8.63 14.01
C GLU A 49 5.21 8.96 13.28
N TYR A 50 5.00 8.33 12.12
CA TYR A 50 3.79 8.52 11.33
C TYR A 50 2.54 7.96 12.01
N LEU A 51 2.64 6.83 12.71
CA LEU A 51 1.54 6.28 13.50
C LEU A 51 1.13 7.25 14.63
N ARG A 52 2.11 7.77 15.38
CA ARG A 52 1.86 8.78 16.42
C ARG A 52 1.24 10.04 15.83
N TYR A 53 1.74 10.50 14.68
CA TYR A 53 1.22 11.68 14.00
C TYR A 53 -0.23 11.49 13.52
N SER A 54 -0.52 10.38 12.84
CA SER A 54 -1.86 10.03 12.35
C SER A 54 -2.88 9.97 13.50
N ARG A 55 -2.51 9.33 14.61
CA ARG A 55 -3.34 9.27 15.83
C ARG A 55 -3.63 10.65 16.42
N ARG A 56 -2.62 11.53 16.51
CA ARG A 56 -2.80 12.91 16.99
C ARG A 56 -3.76 13.72 16.12
N LYS A 57 -3.80 13.42 14.82
CA LYS A 57 -4.71 14.04 13.86
C LYS A 57 -6.07 13.36 13.73
N PHE A 58 -6.27 12.23 14.42
CA PHE A 58 -7.45 11.37 14.25
C PHE A 58 -7.65 10.90 12.79
N GLU A 59 -6.55 10.77 12.05
CA GLU A 59 -6.55 10.25 10.68
C GLU A 59 -6.33 8.74 10.74
N GLU A 60 -7.24 7.96 10.17
CA GLU A 60 -7.06 6.51 10.01
C GLU A 60 -6.08 6.20 8.86
N TYR A 61 -6.14 7.00 7.80
CA TYR A 61 -5.30 6.86 6.62
C TYR A 61 -4.42 8.08 6.41
N ILE A 62 -3.17 7.83 6.05
CA ILE A 62 -2.19 8.82 5.63
C ILE A 62 -2.24 8.91 4.10
N ASN A 63 -2.66 10.07 3.58
CA ASN A 63 -2.64 10.32 2.14
C ASN A 63 -1.21 10.48 1.65
N ILE A 64 -0.87 9.80 0.55
CA ILE A 64 0.46 9.86 -0.03
C ILE A 64 0.57 11.07 -0.98
N PRO A 65 1.57 11.95 -0.83
CA PRO A 65 1.87 12.99 -1.81
C PRO A 65 2.24 12.41 -3.17
N LYS A 66 1.77 13.02 -4.26
CA LYS A 66 1.91 12.52 -5.64
C LYS A 66 2.51 13.61 -6.52
N ASP A 67 3.28 13.25 -7.56
CA ASP A 67 3.66 14.20 -8.60
C ASP A 67 2.44 14.47 -9.50
N PRO A 68 2.06 15.75 -9.74
CA PRO A 68 0.91 16.07 -10.59
C PRO A 68 0.98 15.47 -11.99
N ARG A 69 2.18 15.32 -12.56
CA ARG A 69 2.38 14.72 -13.89
C ARG A 69 2.04 13.23 -13.87
N ASP A 70 2.40 12.52 -12.81
CA ASP A 70 2.07 11.09 -12.66
C ASP A 70 0.57 10.89 -12.43
N VAL A 71 -0.08 11.80 -11.69
CA VAL A 71 -1.55 11.79 -11.52
C VAL A 71 -2.25 11.94 -12.88
N LEU A 72 -1.83 12.93 -13.68
CA LEU A 72 -2.40 13.18 -15.01
C LEU A 72 -2.12 12.03 -15.98
N ALA A 73 -0.92 11.46 -15.92
CA ALA A 73 -0.52 10.33 -16.76
C ALA A 73 -1.08 8.97 -16.27
N GLY A 74 -1.79 8.93 -15.13
CA GLY A 74 -2.32 7.69 -14.57
C GLY A 74 -1.23 6.70 -14.12
N ARG A 75 -0.09 7.20 -13.64
CA ARG A 75 1.08 6.39 -13.25
C ARG A 75 1.23 6.20 -11.74
N VAL A 76 0.34 6.78 -10.95
CA VAL A 76 0.31 6.65 -9.48
C VAL A 76 0.06 5.19 -9.10
N PHE A 77 0.83 4.69 -8.14
CA PHE A 77 0.64 3.36 -7.57
C PHE A 77 -0.15 3.41 -6.27
N ILE A 78 0.21 4.32 -5.36
CA ILE A 78 -0.26 4.32 -3.97
C ILE A 78 -1.14 5.55 -3.73
N HIS A 79 -2.37 5.31 -3.29
CA HIS A 79 -3.29 6.39 -2.95
C HIS A 79 -3.04 6.88 -1.52
N ARG A 80 -3.07 5.96 -0.56
CA ARG A 80 -2.97 6.19 0.88
C ARG A 80 -2.47 4.92 1.58
N VAL A 81 -1.98 5.07 2.81
CA VAL A 81 -1.60 3.94 3.67
C VAL A 81 -2.26 4.09 5.03
N ARG A 82 -2.53 2.97 5.71
CA ARG A 82 -2.92 2.95 7.11
C ARG A 82 -1.88 2.18 7.90
N LEU A 83 -1.43 2.77 9.00
CA LEU A 83 -0.47 2.17 9.93
C LEU A 83 -1.22 1.75 11.19
N PHE A 84 -1.01 0.52 11.65
CA PHE A 84 -1.68 0.02 12.84
C PHE A 84 -0.88 -1.09 13.51
N VAL A 85 -1.18 -1.37 14.78
CA VAL A 85 -0.60 -2.49 15.51
C VAL A 85 -1.71 -3.50 15.75
N GLU A 86 -1.50 -4.73 15.33
CA GLU A 86 -2.42 -5.84 15.52
C GLU A 86 -1.63 -7.01 16.12
N ASN A 87 -2.11 -7.60 17.22
CA ASN A 87 -1.43 -8.71 17.91
C ASN A 87 0.07 -8.43 18.22
N SER A 88 0.39 -7.19 18.61
CA SER A 88 1.76 -6.72 18.86
C SER A 88 2.69 -6.67 17.63
N GLU A 89 2.14 -6.80 16.41
CA GLU A 89 2.87 -6.66 15.16
C GLU A 89 2.57 -5.32 14.47
N GLU A 90 3.59 -4.69 13.89
CA GLU A 90 3.43 -3.47 13.09
C GLU A 90 2.90 -3.81 11.70
N MET A 91 1.68 -3.38 11.42
CA MET A 91 0.95 -3.69 10.20
C MET A 91 0.73 -2.45 9.34
N VAL A 92 0.76 -2.65 8.03
CA VAL A 92 0.55 -1.61 7.02
C VAL A 92 -0.50 -2.09 6.04
N GLU A 93 -1.59 -1.36 5.94
CA GLU A 93 -2.54 -1.48 4.85
C GLU A 93 -2.16 -0.48 3.76
N ILE A 94 -1.89 -0.99 2.56
CA ILE A 94 -1.56 -0.22 1.37
C ILE A 94 -2.78 -0.16 0.48
N VAL A 95 -3.26 1.05 0.21
CA VAL A 95 -4.36 1.30 -0.73
C VAL A 95 -3.78 1.78 -2.05
N PHE A 96 -3.96 0.97 -3.09
CA PHE A 96 -3.46 1.26 -4.43
C PHE A 96 -4.40 2.23 -5.17
N ASP A 97 -3.88 2.98 -6.15
CA ASP A 97 -4.76 3.68 -7.11
C ASP A 97 -5.57 2.63 -7.88
N ARG A 98 -6.87 2.86 -8.04
CA ARG A 98 -7.79 1.99 -8.78
C ARG A 98 -7.36 1.61 -10.20
N ARG A 99 -6.40 2.34 -10.79
CA ARG A 99 -5.84 2.06 -12.13
C ARG A 99 -4.70 1.04 -12.09
N VAL A 100 -4.16 0.72 -10.92
CA VAL A 100 -3.14 -0.33 -10.76
C VAL A 100 -3.82 -1.68 -10.96
N SER A 101 -3.38 -2.44 -11.97
CA SER A 101 -3.90 -3.78 -12.24
C SER A 101 -3.56 -4.75 -11.10
N LEU A 102 -4.51 -5.61 -10.73
CA LEU A 102 -4.29 -6.69 -9.77
C LEU A 102 -3.15 -7.63 -10.20
N ASP A 103 -2.95 -7.83 -11.50
CA ASP A 103 -1.86 -8.67 -12.02
C ASP A 103 -0.47 -8.16 -11.63
N VAL A 104 -0.27 -6.84 -11.62
CA VAL A 104 0.99 -6.22 -11.16
C VAL A 104 1.20 -6.50 -9.67
N ILE A 105 0.17 -6.28 -8.84
CA ILE A 105 0.24 -6.47 -7.39
C ILE A 105 0.51 -7.95 -7.06
N THR A 106 -0.26 -8.86 -7.66
CA THR A 106 -0.14 -10.30 -7.43
C THR A 106 1.19 -10.87 -7.94
N SER A 107 1.70 -10.40 -9.08
CA SER A 107 3.00 -10.82 -9.62
C SER A 107 4.14 -10.43 -8.69
N VAL A 108 4.12 -9.19 -8.17
CA VAL A 108 5.15 -8.73 -7.23
C VAL A 108 5.06 -9.49 -5.91
N LEU A 109 3.86 -9.70 -5.37
CA LEU A 109 3.68 -10.50 -4.15
C LEU A 109 4.21 -11.95 -4.33
N ARG A 110 3.95 -12.60 -5.47
CA ARG A 110 4.50 -13.93 -5.77
C ARG A 110 6.04 -13.92 -5.82
N ASN A 111 6.64 -12.91 -6.43
CA ASN A 111 8.10 -12.76 -6.48
C ASN A 111 8.73 -12.59 -5.08
N LEU A 112 7.97 -12.03 -4.12
CA LEU A 112 8.39 -11.89 -2.73
C LEU A 112 8.20 -13.17 -1.88
N GLY A 113 7.67 -14.24 -2.48
CA GLY A 113 7.48 -15.55 -1.84
C GLY A 113 6.07 -15.78 -1.28
N PHE A 114 5.10 -14.92 -1.58
CA PHE A 114 3.70 -15.16 -1.18
C PHE A 114 3.04 -16.16 -2.15
N SER A 115 2.86 -17.39 -1.71
CA SER A 115 2.30 -18.50 -2.50
C SER A 115 0.78 -18.47 -2.59
N GLU A 116 0.11 -18.11 -1.49
CA GLU A 116 -1.35 -18.10 -1.38
C GLU A 116 -1.87 -16.66 -1.36
N ILE A 117 -2.36 -16.19 -2.50
CA ILE A 117 -2.97 -14.87 -2.65
C ILE A 117 -4.45 -15.05 -2.99
N VAL A 118 -5.31 -14.49 -2.14
CA VAL A 118 -6.77 -14.51 -2.33
C VAL A 118 -7.24 -13.11 -2.66
N VAL A 119 -7.97 -12.96 -3.76
CA VAL A 119 -8.61 -11.70 -4.13
C VAL A 119 -10.08 -11.76 -3.74
N GLU A 120 -10.55 -10.77 -2.98
CA GLU A 120 -11.95 -10.64 -2.60
C GLU A 120 -12.48 -9.26 -2.98
N GLU A 121 -13.68 -9.22 -3.54
CA GLU A 121 -14.42 -7.99 -3.75
C GLU A 121 -15.30 -7.69 -2.56
N GLN A 122 -15.27 -6.44 -2.08
CA GLN A 122 -16.18 -5.98 -1.04
C GLN A 122 -17.61 -6.00 -1.59
N LYS A 123 -18.46 -6.83 -0.99
CA LYS A 123 -19.89 -6.88 -1.29
C LYS A 123 -20.65 -5.91 -0.38
N VAL A 124 -21.66 -5.26 -0.95
CA VAL A 124 -22.63 -4.41 -0.24
C VAL A 124 -23.60 -5.29 0.55
#